data_AF-A0A6P6SDC7-F1
#
_entry.id   AF-A0A6P6SDC7-F1
#
_cell.length_a   1.000
_cell.length_b   1.000
_cell.length_c   1.000
_cell.angle_alpha   90.00
_cell.angle_beta   90.00
_cell.angle_gamma   90.00
#
_symmetry.space_group_name_H-M   'P 1'
#
loop_
_entity.id
_entity.type
_entity.pdbx_description
1 polymer ?
#
loop_
_entity_poly.entity_id
_entity_poly.type
_entity_poly.pdbx_seq_one_letter_code
_entity_poly.pdbx_strand_id
1 'polypeptide(L)'
;MAISFFGLAIFLFLTLDSDFTSSPISTASEGVQITYGSVIKLMHERTKFRLHSHDVPYGSGSGQQSVTGFLNVDDSNSYWIVRPVPDTNAQQGDTIKGGTIIRLQHMRTRKWLHCHLLNCFFIPKRYPADLFERAEINSVLDWHHANLRHSSGGSI
;
A
#
# COMPACT_ATOMS: atom_id res chain seq x y z
N MET A 1 27.90 49.59 24.33
CA MET A 1 27.58 49.15 22.95
C MET A 1 27.13 47.70 22.99
N ALA A 2 25.84 47.41 23.21
CA ALA A 2 25.36 46.02 23.31
C ALA A 2 23.88 45.84 22.89
N ILE A 3 23.27 46.86 22.27
CA ILE A 3 21.84 46.81 21.89
C ILE A 3 21.69 46.46 20.40
N SER A 4 22.75 46.64 19.59
CA SER A 4 22.71 46.38 18.14
C SER A 4 22.80 44.91 17.73
N PHE A 5 23.26 44.01 18.63
CA PHE A 5 23.42 42.59 18.30
C PHE A 5 22.14 41.76 18.55
N PHE A 6 21.24 42.24 19.42
CA PHE A 6 20.02 41.50 19.75
C PHE A 6 18.95 41.61 18.65
N GLY A 7 18.89 42.75 17.95
CA GLY A 7 17.95 42.96 16.84
C GLY A 7 18.23 42.10 15.61
N LEU A 8 19.52 41.87 15.29
CA LEU A 8 19.91 41.06 14.13
C LEU A 8 19.66 39.55 14.36
N ALA A 9 19.83 39.09 15.61
CA ALA A 9 19.53 37.71 16.00
C ALA A 9 18.02 37.42 15.97
N ILE A 10 17.18 38.37 16.41
CA ILE A 10 15.71 38.25 16.33
C ILE A 10 15.25 38.30 14.87
N PHE A 11 15.83 39.17 14.04
CA PHE A 11 15.50 39.24 12.62
C PHE A 11 15.86 37.93 11.89
N LEU A 12 17.03 37.36 12.14
CA LEU A 12 17.43 36.05 11.59
C LEU A 12 16.52 34.91 12.07
N PHE A 13 16.11 34.90 13.35
CA PHE A 13 15.21 33.88 13.89
C PHE A 13 13.79 33.98 13.30
N LEU A 14 13.25 35.19 13.11
CA LEU A 14 11.91 35.39 12.57
C LEU A 14 11.84 35.17 11.04
N THR A 15 12.95 35.34 10.32
CA THR A 15 13.00 35.05 8.86
C THR A 15 13.21 33.57 8.53
N LEU A 16 13.69 32.75 9.48
CA LEU A 16 13.98 31.32 9.25
C LEU A 16 12.77 30.40 9.42
N ASP A 17 11.71 30.87 10.08
CA ASP A 17 10.57 30.02 10.47
C ASP A 17 9.37 30.11 9.50
N SER A 18 9.46 30.91 8.43
CA SER A 18 8.28 31.25 7.61
C SER A 18 8.12 30.48 6.29
N ASP A 19 9.01 29.56 5.91
CA ASP A 19 8.94 28.91 4.59
C ASP A 19 8.71 27.38 4.62
N PHE A 20 8.64 26.72 5.78
CA PHE A 20 8.32 25.29 5.82
C PHE A 20 6.81 25.03 5.92
N THR A 21 6.04 25.64 5.01
CA THR A 21 4.73 25.11 4.66
C THR A 21 4.96 23.86 3.82
N SER A 22 5.15 22.71 4.49
CA SER A 22 5.10 21.41 3.84
C SER A 22 3.66 21.14 3.40
N SER A 23 3.26 21.75 2.30
CA SER A 23 2.10 21.30 1.54
C SER A 23 2.30 19.80 1.28
N PRO A 24 1.37 18.91 1.66
CA PRO A 24 1.47 17.53 1.27
C PRO A 24 1.45 17.51 -0.25
N ILE A 25 2.60 17.23 -0.86
CA ILE A 25 2.70 16.96 -2.29
C ILE A 25 1.90 15.68 -2.51
N SER A 26 0.63 15.83 -2.83
CA SER A 26 -0.08 14.82 -3.60
C SER A 26 0.50 14.89 -5.01
N THR A 27 1.65 14.26 -5.23
CA THR A 27 2.06 13.83 -6.56
C THR A 27 1.05 12.78 -7.01
N ALA A 28 -0.13 13.23 -7.43
CA ALA A 28 -0.80 12.55 -8.52
C ALA A 28 0.13 12.76 -9.71
N SER A 29 1.06 11.82 -9.90
CA SER A 29 2.10 11.94 -10.91
C SER A 29 1.44 11.88 -12.28
N GLU A 30 1.19 13.03 -12.89
CA GLU A 30 1.07 13.07 -14.34
C GLU A 30 2.42 12.59 -14.93
N GLY A 31 2.43 11.33 -15.39
CA GLY A 31 3.49 10.84 -16.28
C GLY A 31 4.51 9.82 -15.73
N VAL A 32 4.40 9.31 -14.49
CA VAL A 32 5.31 8.23 -14.05
C VAL A 32 4.89 6.90 -14.68
N GLN A 33 5.66 6.45 -15.66
CA GLN A 33 5.44 5.18 -16.34
C GLN A 33 5.88 4.01 -15.47
N ILE A 34 4.99 3.03 -15.27
CA ILE A 34 5.28 1.81 -14.53
C ILE A 34 5.94 0.78 -15.47
N THR A 35 7.06 0.23 -15.01
CA THR A 35 7.83 -0.82 -15.72
C THR A 35 7.96 -2.08 -14.87
N TYR A 36 8.33 -3.20 -15.47
CA TYR A 36 8.69 -4.39 -14.68
C TYR A 36 9.88 -4.10 -13.77
N GLY A 37 9.80 -4.54 -12.51
CA GLY A 37 10.76 -4.23 -11.46
C GLY A 37 10.45 -2.95 -10.67
N SER A 38 9.48 -2.14 -11.11
CA SER A 38 8.99 -1.00 -10.33
C SER A 38 8.48 -1.46 -8.95
N VAL A 39 8.81 -0.67 -7.93
CA VAL A 39 8.32 -0.87 -6.56
C VAL A 39 7.21 0.13 -6.29
N ILE A 40 6.01 -0.37 -5.99
CA ILE A 40 4.79 0.42 -5.90
C ILE A 40 4.06 0.21 -4.57
N LYS A 41 3.21 1.17 -4.20
CA LYS A 41 2.21 1.06 -3.15
C LYS A 41 0.83 1.18 -3.78
N LEU A 42 -0.03 0.19 -3.56
CA LEU A 42 -1.39 0.17 -4.08
C LEU A 42 -2.33 0.75 -3.03
N MET A 43 -2.85 1.95 -3.26
CA MET A 43 -3.76 2.62 -2.33
C MET A 43 -5.20 2.52 -2.84
N HIS A 44 -6.10 2.05 -1.98
CA HIS A 44 -7.53 2.13 -2.25
C HIS A 44 -8.00 3.59 -2.19
N GLU A 45 -8.57 4.09 -3.28
CA GLU A 45 -8.85 5.52 -3.46
C GLU A 45 -9.77 6.10 -2.37
N ARG A 46 -10.82 5.36 -1.98
CA ARG A 46 -11.82 5.89 -1.02
C ARG A 46 -11.35 5.83 0.43
N THR A 47 -10.77 4.71 0.87
CA THR A 47 -10.39 4.54 2.29
C THR A 47 -8.95 4.98 2.58
N LYS A 48 -8.12 5.16 1.55
CA LYS A 48 -6.69 5.46 1.64
C LYS A 48 -5.82 4.38 2.29
N PHE A 49 -6.39 3.20 2.54
CA PHE A 49 -5.64 2.03 2.97
C PHE A 49 -4.79 1.49 1.81
N ARG A 50 -3.59 1.01 2.12
CA ARG A 50 -2.64 0.46 1.16
C ARG A 50 -2.56 -1.04 1.30
N LEU A 51 -2.39 -1.74 0.17
CA LEU A 51 -2.18 -3.18 0.17
C LEU A 51 -0.93 -3.51 0.98
N HIS A 52 -1.09 -4.37 1.98
CA HIS A 52 -0.09 -4.65 3.00
C HIS A 52 -0.01 -6.16 3.27
N SER A 53 1.18 -6.67 3.54
CA SER A 53 1.37 -8.06 3.99
C SER A 53 2.51 -8.15 5.00
N HIS A 54 2.53 -9.20 5.82
CA HIS A 54 3.52 -9.42 6.87
C HIS A 54 3.57 -10.90 7.23
N ASP A 55 4.51 -11.30 8.08
CA ASP A 55 4.75 -12.70 8.46
C ASP A 55 3.73 -13.25 9.48
N VAL A 56 2.43 -13.00 9.23
CA VAL A 56 1.32 -13.60 9.96
C VAL A 56 0.38 -14.27 8.95
N PRO A 57 0.16 -15.59 9.06
CA PRO A 57 -0.80 -16.31 8.23
C PRO A 57 -2.24 -16.09 8.70
N TYR A 58 -3.21 -16.40 7.85
CA TYR A 58 -4.60 -16.53 8.27
C TYR A 58 -4.76 -17.67 9.30
N GLY A 59 -5.60 -17.46 10.31
CA GLY A 59 -5.91 -18.46 11.34
C GLY A 59 -6.90 -19.55 10.89
N SER A 60 -7.44 -19.45 9.67
CA SER A 60 -8.42 -20.38 9.09
C SER A 60 -8.31 -20.38 7.56
N GLY A 61 -9.03 -21.27 6.89
CA GLY A 61 -9.01 -21.35 5.43
C GLY A 61 -7.70 -21.94 4.92
N SER A 62 -6.98 -21.21 4.05
CA SER A 62 -5.72 -21.69 3.46
C SER A 62 -4.56 -21.78 4.44
N GLY A 63 -4.62 -21.02 5.55
CA GLY A 63 -3.46 -20.84 6.43
C GLY A 63 -2.27 -20.13 5.76
N GLN A 64 -2.47 -19.56 4.56
CA GLN A 64 -1.42 -18.83 3.85
C GLN A 64 -1.20 -17.44 4.47
N GLN A 65 -0.09 -16.81 4.09
CA GLN A 65 0.26 -15.45 4.52
C GLN A 65 -0.89 -14.47 4.28
N SER A 66 -1.23 -13.69 5.31
CA SER A 66 -2.32 -12.73 5.24
C SER A 66 -1.96 -11.51 4.38
N VAL A 67 -2.98 -10.95 3.74
CA VAL A 67 -2.90 -9.71 2.96
C VAL A 67 -4.04 -8.81 3.41
N THR A 68 -3.71 -7.57 3.81
CA THR A 68 -4.63 -6.65 4.46
C THR A 68 -4.49 -5.24 3.89
N GLY A 69 -5.30 -4.31 4.38
CA GLY A 69 -5.10 -2.88 4.18
C GLY A 69 -4.38 -2.25 5.37
N PHE A 70 -3.43 -1.36 5.13
CA PHE A 70 -2.76 -0.56 6.16
C PHE A 70 -2.82 0.94 5.87
N LEU A 71 -3.09 1.76 6.88
CA LEU A 71 -3.32 3.20 6.67
C LEU A 71 -2.02 4.00 6.56
N ASN A 72 -0.96 3.61 7.29
CA ASN A 72 0.28 4.37 7.35
C ASN A 72 0.95 4.45 5.96
N VAL A 73 1.34 5.66 5.56
CA VAL A 73 1.98 5.93 4.28
C VAL A 73 3.40 5.37 4.24
N ASP A 74 4.13 5.43 5.35
CA ASP A 74 5.56 5.10 5.41
C ASP A 74 5.84 3.65 5.83
N ASP A 75 4.80 2.82 5.81
CA ASP A 75 4.96 1.41 6.06
C ASP A 75 5.71 0.71 4.91
N SER A 76 6.68 -0.10 5.29
CA SER A 76 7.52 -0.86 4.38
C SER A 76 6.91 -2.22 3.99
N ASN A 77 5.94 -2.71 4.78
CA ASN A 77 5.12 -3.89 4.43
C ASN A 77 4.06 -3.58 3.36
N SER A 78 4.01 -2.34 2.88
CA SER A 78 3.09 -1.91 1.83
C SER A 78 3.75 -1.85 0.44
N TYR A 79 5.04 -2.22 0.33
CA TYR A 79 5.77 -2.22 -0.95
C TYR A 79 5.60 -3.53 -1.72
N TRP A 80 5.25 -3.40 -3.00
CA TRP A 80 5.05 -4.51 -3.93
C TRP A 80 5.90 -4.30 -5.19
N ILE A 81 6.54 -5.36 -5.66
CA ILE A 81 7.36 -5.36 -6.86
C ILE A 81 6.51 -5.87 -8.01
N VAL A 82 6.45 -5.11 -9.11
CA VAL A 82 5.79 -5.52 -10.34
C VAL A 82 6.67 -6.50 -11.10
N ARG A 83 6.14 -7.68 -11.40
CA ARG A 83 6.87 -8.76 -12.08
C ARG A 83 6.09 -9.26 -13.28
N PRO A 84 6.79 -9.73 -14.33
CA PRO A 84 6.14 -10.39 -15.44
C PRO A 84 5.62 -11.78 -15.02
N VAL A 85 4.71 -12.32 -15.81
CA VAL A 85 4.31 -13.73 -15.73
C VAL A 85 5.53 -14.59 -16.11
N PRO A 86 5.72 -15.78 -15.48
CA PRO A 86 6.75 -16.73 -15.91
C PRO A 86 6.62 -17.05 -17.40
N ASP A 87 7.73 -17.46 -18.00
CA ASP A 87 7.79 -17.89 -19.41
C ASP A 87 7.43 -16.79 -20.44
N THR A 88 7.53 -15.53 -20.03
CA THR A 88 7.48 -14.37 -20.93
C THR A 88 8.89 -13.84 -21.22
N ASN A 89 9.08 -13.22 -22.39
CA ASN A 89 10.34 -12.57 -22.75
C ASN A 89 10.51 -11.17 -22.12
N ALA A 90 9.63 -10.80 -21.18
CA ALA A 90 9.64 -9.49 -20.56
C ALA A 90 10.77 -9.36 -19.55
N GLN A 91 11.51 -8.26 -19.61
CA GLN A 91 12.66 -7.95 -18.78
C GLN A 91 12.36 -6.81 -17.81
N GLN A 92 13.19 -6.70 -16.77
CA GLN A 92 13.13 -5.57 -15.86
C GLN A 92 13.42 -4.27 -16.62
N GLY A 93 12.61 -3.24 -16.39
CA GLY A 93 12.66 -1.97 -17.12
C GLY A 93 11.72 -1.89 -18.31
N ASP A 94 11.19 -3.00 -18.82
CA ASP A 94 10.23 -2.96 -19.92
C ASP A 94 8.93 -2.26 -19.49
N THR A 95 8.43 -1.41 -20.38
CA THR A 95 7.15 -0.71 -20.22
C THR A 95 5.98 -1.68 -20.21
N ILE A 96 5.06 -1.49 -19.26
CA ILE A 96 3.85 -2.30 -19.13
C ILE A 96 2.71 -1.58 -19.86
N LYS A 97 2.10 -2.26 -20.84
CA LYS A 97 0.91 -1.75 -21.54
C LYS A 97 -0.34 -2.00 -20.69
N GLY A 98 -1.32 -1.11 -20.77
CA GLY A 98 -2.64 -1.32 -20.17
C GLY A 98 -3.26 -2.64 -20.63
N GLY A 99 -3.94 -3.34 -19.70
CA GLY A 99 -4.53 -4.66 -19.95
C GLY A 99 -3.55 -5.84 -19.92
N THR A 100 -2.24 -5.61 -19.71
CA THR A 100 -1.27 -6.70 -19.56
C THR A 100 -1.41 -7.38 -18.21
N ILE A 101 -1.32 -8.71 -18.19
CA ILE A 101 -1.30 -9.49 -16.95
C ILE A 101 0.07 -9.35 -16.28
N ILE A 102 0.07 -9.01 -15.00
CA ILE A 102 1.26 -8.86 -14.17
C ILE A 102 1.16 -9.72 -12.92
N ARG A 103 2.29 -9.92 -12.25
CA ARG A 103 2.35 -10.51 -10.90
C ARG A 103 2.89 -9.47 -9.92
N LEU A 104 2.38 -9.50 -8.70
CA LEU A 104 2.84 -8.65 -7.61
C LEU A 104 3.56 -9.49 -6.57
N GLN A 105 4.80 -9.13 -6.26
CA GLN A 105 5.59 -9.79 -5.22
C GLN A 105 5.73 -8.84 -4.03
N HIS A 106 5.38 -9.31 -2.83
CA HIS A 106 5.59 -8.53 -1.62
C HIS A 106 7.10 -8.36 -1.38
N MET A 107 7.55 -7.11 -1.18
CA MET A 107 8.97 -6.78 -1.16
C MET A 107 9.72 -7.48 -0.01
N ARG A 108 9.14 -7.48 1.20
CA ARG A 108 9.78 -8.04 2.38
C ARG A 108 9.77 -9.56 2.39
N THR A 109 8.60 -10.16 2.24
CA THR A 109 8.41 -11.61 2.44
C THR A 109 8.69 -12.42 1.18
N ARG A 110 8.85 -11.75 0.03
CA ARG A 110 9.05 -12.33 -1.31
C ARG A 110 7.94 -13.27 -1.77
N LYS A 111 6.82 -13.32 -1.05
CA LYS A 111 5.62 -14.06 -1.43
C LYS A 111 4.86 -13.31 -2.53
N TRP A 112 4.06 -14.07 -3.26
CA TRP A 112 3.26 -13.55 -4.36
C TRP A 112 1.88 -13.18 -3.86
N LEU A 113 1.33 -12.08 -4.37
CA LEU A 113 -0.11 -11.84 -4.25
C LEU A 113 -0.83 -12.97 -4.98
N HIS A 114 -1.71 -13.66 -4.27
CA HIS A 114 -2.36 -14.86 -4.75
C HIS A 114 -3.82 -14.89 -4.28
N CYS A 115 -4.67 -15.48 -5.11
CA CYS A 115 -6.03 -15.81 -4.77
C CYS A 115 -6.34 -17.22 -5.29
N HIS A 116 -7.18 -17.94 -4.57
CA HIS A 116 -7.72 -19.24 -5.00
C HIS A 116 -9.11 -19.41 -4.37
N LEU A 117 -9.91 -20.33 -4.91
CA LEU A 117 -11.19 -20.66 -4.29
C LEU A 117 -10.95 -21.42 -2.99
N LEU A 118 -11.36 -20.84 -1.85
CA LEU A 118 -11.44 -21.57 -0.59
C LEU A 118 -12.85 -22.06 -0.33
N ASN A 119 -12.98 -23.36 -0.14
CA ASN A 119 -14.19 -23.95 0.40
C ASN A 119 -14.15 -23.80 1.94
N CYS A 120 -14.51 -22.64 2.45
CA CYS A 120 -14.64 -22.43 3.89
C CYS A 120 -16.00 -22.99 4.35
N PHE A 121 -15.99 -24.04 5.17
CA PHE A 121 -17.19 -24.70 5.71
C PHE A 121 -17.99 -23.81 6.71
N PHE A 122 -17.58 -22.54 6.91
CA PHE A 122 -18.23 -21.57 7.79
C PHE A 122 -18.25 -20.14 7.18
N ILE A 123 -18.76 -19.98 5.96
CA ILE A 123 -19.19 -18.66 5.46
C ILE A 123 -20.72 -18.63 5.41
N PRO A 124 -21.43 -17.86 6.26
CA PRO A 124 -22.83 -17.56 6.00
C PRO A 124 -22.89 -16.81 4.67
N LYS A 125 -23.77 -17.27 3.76
CA LYS A 125 -24.06 -16.72 2.41
C LYS A 125 -24.26 -15.19 2.40
N ARG A 126 -23.20 -14.39 2.59
CA ARG A 126 -23.32 -12.93 2.75
C ARG A 126 -22.36 -12.13 1.88
N TYR A 127 -21.59 -12.79 1.02
CA TYR A 127 -20.94 -12.12 -0.09
C TYR A 127 -21.82 -12.26 -1.33
N PRO A 128 -22.35 -11.16 -1.88
CA PRO A 128 -23.04 -11.20 -3.15
C PRO A 128 -22.05 -11.61 -4.25
N ALA A 129 -22.53 -12.38 -5.23
CA ALA A 129 -21.71 -12.93 -6.31
C ALA A 129 -21.10 -11.86 -7.23
N ASP A 130 -21.51 -10.59 -7.08
CA ASP A 130 -21.05 -9.42 -7.85
C ASP A 130 -19.68 -8.89 -7.40
N LEU A 131 -19.11 -9.41 -6.31
CA LEU A 131 -17.80 -8.96 -5.81
C LEU A 131 -16.66 -9.21 -6.82
N PHE A 132 -16.83 -10.22 -7.68
CA PHE A 132 -15.92 -10.50 -8.81
C PHE A 132 -16.02 -9.47 -9.94
N GLU A 133 -17.18 -8.81 -10.10
CA GLU A 133 -17.46 -7.91 -11.23
C GLU A 133 -16.97 -6.48 -10.93
N ARG A 134 -16.87 -6.10 -9.66
CA ARG A 134 -16.40 -4.78 -9.21
C ARG A 134 -14.89 -4.66 -8.99
N ALA A 135 -14.18 -5.78 -8.90
CA ALA A 135 -12.75 -5.77 -8.71
C ALA A 135 -12.06 -5.83 -10.09
N GLU A 136 -11.79 -4.68 -10.71
CA GLU A 136 -10.91 -4.57 -11.89
C GLU A 136 -9.45 -5.00 -11.61
N ILE A 137 -9.16 -5.40 -10.38
CA ILE A 137 -8.00 -6.20 -10.02
C ILE A 137 -8.56 -7.59 -9.74
N ASN A 138 -8.11 -8.61 -10.49
CA ASN A 138 -8.40 -10.04 -10.26
C ASN A 138 -7.83 -10.55 -8.90
N SER A 139 -8.05 -9.81 -7.82
CA SER A 139 -7.70 -10.16 -6.46
C SER A 139 -9.00 -10.23 -5.66
N VAL A 140 -9.59 -11.42 -5.60
CA VAL A 140 -10.41 -11.75 -4.44
C VAL A 140 -9.43 -12.03 -3.32
N LEU A 141 -9.10 -10.97 -2.58
CA LEU A 141 -8.46 -11.08 -1.29
C LEU A 141 -9.45 -11.83 -0.39
N ASP A 142 -8.98 -12.83 0.37
CA ASP A 142 -9.68 -13.38 1.52
C ASP A 142 -9.84 -12.26 2.57
N TRP A 143 -10.72 -11.30 2.31
CA TRP A 143 -11.05 -10.24 3.24
C TRP A 143 -12.10 -10.80 4.19
N HIS A 144 -11.65 -11.56 5.18
CA HIS A 144 -12.46 -11.69 6.38
C HIS A 144 -12.60 -10.30 7.00
N HIS A 145 -13.82 -9.80 7.10
CA HIS A 145 -14.18 -8.76 8.07
C HIS A 145 -13.84 -9.28 9.48
N ALA A 146 -12.57 -9.21 9.85
CA ALA A 146 -12.09 -9.48 11.19
C ALA A 146 -11.46 -8.19 11.70
N ASN A 147 -12.20 -7.56 12.63
CA ASN A 147 -11.74 -6.50 13.51
C ASN A 147 -11.59 -5.10 12.89
N LEU A 148 -12.71 -4.43 12.64
CA LEU A 148 -12.86 -3.05 13.14
C LEU A 148 -12.88 -3.09 14.68
N ARG A 149 -11.77 -3.49 15.30
CA ARG A 149 -11.48 -3.06 16.66
C ARG A 149 -10.69 -1.79 16.49
N HIS A 150 -11.32 -0.67 16.83
CA HIS A 150 -10.58 0.54 17.14
C HIS A 150 -9.48 0.14 18.12
N SER A 151 -8.23 0.37 17.73
CA SER A 151 -7.11 0.44 18.67
C SER A 151 -7.44 1.58 19.64
N SER A 152 -8.12 1.27 20.74
CA SER A 152 -8.09 2.13 21.92
C SER A 152 -6.66 2.08 22.43
N GLY A 153 -5.99 3.23 22.42
CA GLY A 153 -4.65 3.39 22.98
C GLY A 153 -4.63 2.86 24.41
N GLY A 154 -3.78 1.86 24.64
CA GLY A 154 -3.37 1.44 25.97
C GLY A 154 -2.02 2.08 26.28
N SER A 155 -2.04 3.25 26.89
CA SER A 155 -1.01 3.64 27.85
C SER A 155 -1.54 3.22 29.21
N ILE A 156 -0.88 2.25 29.87
CA ILE A 156 -0.18 2.33 31.18
C ILE A 156 0.75 1.11 31.25
#